data_AF-A0A7J2ITS9-F1
#
_entry.id   AF-A0A7J2ITS9-F1
#
_cell.length_a   1.000
_cell.length_b   1.000
_cell.length_c   1.000
_cell.angle_alpha   90.00
_cell.angle_beta   90.00
_cell.angle_gamma   90.00
#
_symmetry.space_group_name_H-M   'P 1'
#
loop_
_entity.id
_entity.type
_entity.pdbx_description
1 polymer ?
#
loop_
_entity_poly.entity_id
_entity_poly.type
_entity_poly.pdbx_seq_one_letter_code
_entity_poly.pdbx_strand_id
1 'polypeptide(L)'
;MASREAFEKLIEALSEREELTAEDLSDLSGLPGPELEAAISTLEALGMVEREEGIIRWLGRDVRGRVIIVRGKVDYVIHNPFEVRVFGLEELRATAKP
;
A
#
# COMPACT_ATOMS: atom_id res chain seq x y z
N MET A 1 -13.16 -5.50 24.95
CA MET A 1 -12.05 -6.46 24.82
C MET A 1 -12.15 -7.35 23.57
N ALA A 2 -13.25 -7.30 22.80
CA ALA A 2 -13.44 -8.08 21.58
C ALA A 2 -12.63 -7.61 20.35
N SER A 3 -12.10 -6.38 20.34
CA SER A 3 -11.52 -5.79 19.13
C SER A 3 -10.19 -6.42 18.73
N ARG A 4 -9.28 -6.70 19.67
CA ARG A 4 -7.93 -7.20 19.35
C ARG A 4 -7.94 -8.57 18.67
N GLU A 5 -8.71 -9.52 19.22
CA GLU A 5 -8.80 -10.87 18.67
C GLU A 5 -9.43 -10.85 17.26
N ALA A 6 -10.43 -10.00 17.04
CA ALA A 6 -11.05 -9.82 15.72
C ALA A 6 -10.08 -9.21 14.70
N PHE A 7 -9.25 -8.25 15.10
CA PHE A 7 -8.18 -7.72 14.25
C PHE A 7 -7.09 -8.75 13.95
N GLU A 8 -6.73 -9.61 14.91
CA GLU A 8 -5.77 -10.69 14.68
C GLU A 8 -6.31 -11.69 13.65
N LYS A 9 -7.58 -12.09 13.75
CA LYS A 9 -8.26 -12.95 12.75
C LYS A 9 -8.36 -12.30 11.38
N LEU A 10 -8.58 -10.99 11.30
CA LEU A 10 -8.59 -10.26 10.03
C LEU A 10 -7.23 -10.37 9.32
N ILE A 11 -6.13 -10.13 10.05
CA ILE A 11 -4.77 -10.21 9.50
C ILE A 11 -4.44 -11.65 9.10
N GLU A 12 -4.82 -12.63 9.93
CA GLU A 12 -4.62 -14.05 9.63
C GLU A 12 -5.34 -14.44 8.33
N ALA A 13 -6.63 -14.12 8.21
CA ALA A 13 -7.43 -14.40 7.01
C ALA A 13 -6.83 -13.78 5.73
N LEU A 14 -6.41 -12.51 5.80
CA LEU A 14 -5.75 -11.83 4.68
C LEU A 14 -4.43 -12.50 4.33
N SER A 15 -3.64 -12.89 5.33
CA SER A 15 -2.33 -13.50 5.13
C SER A 15 -2.37 -14.91 4.55
N GLU A 16 -3.42 -15.67 4.84
CA GLU A 16 -3.56 -17.06 4.38
C GLU A 16 -4.18 -17.17 2.99
N ARG A 17 -5.11 -16.26 2.64
CA ARG A 17 -5.95 -16.41 1.43
C ARG A 17 -5.60 -15.43 0.32
N GLU A 18 -4.75 -14.43 0.61
CA GLU A 18 -4.23 -13.38 -0.27
C GLU A 18 -5.27 -12.47 -0.95
N GLU A 19 -6.41 -12.97 -1.42
CA GLU A 19 -7.46 -12.21 -2.11
C GLU A 19 -8.83 -12.58 -1.54
N LEU A 20 -9.52 -11.63 -0.92
CA LEU A 20 -10.80 -11.83 -0.26
C LEU A 20 -11.76 -10.66 -0.51
N THR A 21 -13.06 -10.92 -0.48
CA THR A 21 -14.05 -9.83 -0.49
C THR A 21 -14.25 -9.26 0.91
N ALA A 22 -14.85 -8.07 1.00
CA ALA A 22 -15.22 -7.49 2.30
C ALA A 22 -16.23 -8.37 3.07
N GLU A 23 -17.09 -9.10 2.35
CA GLU A 23 -18.06 -10.02 2.95
C GLU A 23 -17.34 -11.23 3.57
N ASP A 24 -16.38 -11.82 2.85
CA ASP A 24 -15.55 -12.92 3.39
C ASP A 24 -14.78 -12.48 4.64
N LEU A 25 -14.20 -11.28 4.63
CA LEU A 25 -13.43 -10.76 5.78
C LEU A 25 -14.33 -10.46 6.97
N SER A 26 -15.56 -9.99 6.73
CA SER A 26 -16.55 -9.80 7.79
C SER A 26 -16.85 -11.13 8.49
N ASP A 27 -17.11 -12.18 7.72
CA ASP A 27 -17.45 -13.50 8.25
C ASP A 27 -16.29 -14.15 9.00
N LEU A 28 -15.06 -13.98 8.50
CA LEU A 28 -13.86 -14.60 9.09
C LEU A 28 -13.35 -13.85 10.34
N SER A 29 -13.38 -12.52 10.32
CA SER A 29 -12.88 -11.70 11.44
C SER A 29 -13.93 -11.48 12.53
N GLY A 30 -15.22 -11.56 12.18
CA GLY A 30 -16.34 -11.18 13.05
C GLY A 30 -16.43 -9.67 13.31
N LEU A 31 -15.70 -8.84 12.54
CA LEU A 31 -15.78 -7.40 12.64
C LEU A 31 -17.08 -6.89 12.00
N PRO A 32 -17.82 -5.98 12.66
CA PRO A 32 -18.98 -5.34 12.06
C PRO A 32 -18.53 -4.41 10.92
N GLY A 33 -19.37 -4.27 9.89
CA GLY A 33 -19.04 -3.52 8.65
C GLY A 33 -18.31 -2.17 8.85
N PRO A 34 -18.76 -1.27 9.75
CA PRO A 34 -18.06 0.00 9.99
C PRO A 34 -16.64 -0.17 10.57
N GLU A 35 -16.44 -1.14 11.47
CA GLU A 35 -15.13 -1.41 12.06
C GLU A 35 -14.21 -2.12 11.07
N LEU A 36 -14.75 -3.08 10.30
CA LEU A 36 -14.03 -3.75 9.24
C LEU A 36 -13.53 -2.76 8.19
N GLU A 37 -14.39 -1.82 7.78
CA GLU A 37 -14.02 -0.85 6.75
C GLU A 37 -12.98 0.16 7.24
N ALA A 38 -13.06 0.55 8.52
CA ALA A 38 -12.00 1.34 9.15
C ALA A 38 -10.67 0.56 9.23
N ALA A 39 -10.74 -0.75 9.48
CA ALA A 39 -9.58 -1.63 9.51
C ALA A 39 -8.91 -1.72 8.14
N ILE A 40 -9.69 -2.05 7.10
CA ILE A 40 -9.22 -2.15 5.71
C ILE A 40 -8.63 -0.83 5.26
N SER A 41 -9.30 0.30 5.50
CA SER A 41 -8.79 1.63 5.17
C SER A 41 -7.45 1.93 5.85
N THR A 42 -7.28 1.48 7.09
CA THR A 42 -6.01 1.63 7.81
C THR A 42 -4.91 0.78 7.18
N LEU A 43 -5.20 -0.47 6.83
CA LEU A 43 -4.25 -1.37 6.17
C LEU A 43 -3.88 -0.88 4.76
N GLU A 44 -4.83 -0.32 4.03
CA GLU A 44 -4.62 0.26 2.70
C GLU A 44 -3.71 1.50 2.80
N ALA A 45 -3.96 2.38 3.77
CA ALA A 45 -3.10 3.54 4.04
C ALA A 45 -1.66 3.14 4.44
N LEU A 46 -1.50 1.97 5.07
CA LEU A 46 -0.19 1.39 5.41
C LEU A 46 0.45 0.63 4.23
N GLY A 47 -0.24 0.48 3.10
CA GLY A 47 0.22 -0.28 1.94
C GLY A 47 0.29 -1.79 2.17
N MET A 48 -0.46 -2.30 3.14
CA MET A 48 -0.53 -3.74 3.45
C MET A 48 -1.63 -4.46 2.66
N VAL A 49 -2.62 -3.71 2.16
CA VAL A 49 -3.65 -4.21 1.26
C VAL A 49 -3.87 -3.26 0.08
N GLU A 50 -4.38 -3.80 -1.03
CA GLU A 50 -4.88 -3.04 -2.17
C GLU A 50 -6.31 -3.46 -2.46
N ARG A 51 -7.18 -2.51 -2.81
CA ARG A 51 -8.58 -2.77 -3.14
C ARG A 51 -8.85 -2.48 -4.61
N GLU A 52 -9.32 -3.49 -5.33
CA GLU A 52 -9.66 -3.39 -6.74
C GLU A 52 -10.93 -4.19 -7.02
N GLU A 53 -11.92 -3.55 -7.67
CA GLU A 53 -13.21 -4.17 -8.05
C GLU A 53 -13.95 -4.92 -6.92
N GLY A 54 -13.76 -4.49 -5.66
CA GLY A 54 -14.39 -5.13 -4.49
C GLY A 54 -13.59 -6.28 -3.87
N ILE A 55 -12.45 -6.63 -4.45
CA ILE A 55 -11.49 -7.59 -3.91
C ILE A 55 -10.44 -6.83 -3.08
N ILE A 56 -10.11 -7.37 -1.92
CA ILE A 56 -9.09 -6.88 -1.01
C ILE A 56 -7.92 -7.86 -1.09
N ARG A 57 -6.82 -7.37 -1.65
CA ARG A 57 -5.60 -8.13 -1.87
C ARG A 57 -4.60 -7.84 -0.76
N TRP A 58 -4.13 -8.87 -0.08
CA TRP A 58 -3.03 -8.80 0.88
C TRP A 58 -1.70 -8.60 0.15
N LEU A 59 -0.98 -7.54 0.51
CA LEU A 59 0.35 -7.24 -0.01
C LEU A 59 1.46 -7.72 0.94
N GLY A 60 1.12 -8.06 2.20
CA GLY A 60 2.07 -8.55 3.19
C GLY A 60 2.79 -7.47 3.98
N ARG A 61 3.77 -7.92 4.78
CA ARG A 61 4.74 -7.04 5.47
C ARG A 61 5.88 -6.59 4.56
N ASP A 62 6.00 -7.17 3.38
CA ASP A 62 6.92 -6.69 2.36
C ASP A 62 6.31 -5.44 1.76
N VAL A 63 6.81 -4.29 2.19
CA VAL A 63 6.50 -3.01 1.58
C VAL A 63 6.89 -3.11 0.12
N ARG A 64 5.92 -3.39 -0.76
CA ARG A 64 6.10 -3.24 -2.20
C ARG A 64 6.24 -1.75 -2.43
N GLY A 65 7.49 -1.28 -2.46
CA GLY A 65 7.78 0.10 -2.81
C GLY A 65 7.08 0.43 -4.13
N ARG A 66 6.09 1.32 -4.10
CA ARG A 66 5.58 1.91 -5.34
C ARG A 66 6.76 2.58 -6.01
N VAL A 67 7.11 2.12 -7.22
CA VAL A 67 8.13 2.79 -8.03
C VAL A 67 7.51 4.09 -8.53
N ILE A 68 7.80 5.19 -7.83
CA ILE A 68 7.38 6.52 -8.23
C ILE A 68 8.41 7.04 -9.23
N ILE A 69 8.05 7.04 -10.52
CA ILE A 69 8.88 7.61 -11.58
C ILE A 69 8.56 9.11 -11.70
N VAL A 70 9.39 9.95 -11.07
CA VAL A 70 9.32 11.40 -11.26
C VAL A 70 10.19 11.79 -12.46
N ARG A 71 9.59 12.40 -13.48
CA ARG A 71 10.30 12.94 -14.65
C ARG A 71 10.40 14.46 -14.51
N GLY A 72 11.53 14.99 -14.05
CA GLY A 72 11.75 16.42 -13.85
C GLY A 72 12.84 16.74 -12.83
N LYS A 73 13.04 18.04 -12.51
CA LYS A 73 13.91 18.45 -11.39
C LYS A 73 13.25 18.07 -10.06
N VAL A 74 14.02 17.45 -9.18
CA VAL A 74 13.60 17.08 -7.82
C VAL A 74 14.49 17.82 -6.84
N ASP A 75 13.91 18.73 -6.05
CA ASP A 75 14.65 19.50 -5.06
C ASP A 75 14.88 18.70 -3.75
N TYR A 76 13.92 17.86 -3.35
CA TYR A 76 14.02 16.99 -2.19
C TYR A 76 13.02 15.82 -2.23
N VAL A 77 13.33 14.74 -1.52
CA VAL A 77 12.43 13.59 -1.28
C VAL A 77 12.30 13.40 0.23
N ILE A 78 11.08 13.50 0.76
CA ILE A 78 10.81 13.48 2.21
C ILE A 78 10.45 12.07 2.72
N HIS A 79 9.81 11.23 1.90
CA HIS A 79 9.40 9.90 2.30
C HIS A 79 10.53 8.88 2.13
N ASN A 80 10.76 8.07 3.17
CA ASN A 80 11.81 7.05 3.27
C ASN A 80 11.66 6.01 2.13
N PRO A 81 12.40 6.18 1.02
CA PRO A 81 12.30 5.29 -0.13
C PRO A 81 13.15 4.05 0.13
N PHE A 82 12.65 2.86 -0.24
CA PHE A 82 13.43 1.62 -0.15
C PHE A 82 14.66 1.64 -1.06
N GLU A 83 14.56 2.30 -2.23
CA GLU A 83 15.66 2.47 -3.18
C GLU A 83 15.44 3.76 -3.99
N VAL A 84 16.51 4.53 -4.24
CA VAL A 84 16.48 5.71 -5.11
C VAL A 84 17.45 5.51 -6.27
N ARG A 85 16.95 5.61 -7.50
CA ARG A 85 17.77 5.60 -8.72
C ARG A 85 17.65 6.96 -9.41
N VAL A 86 18.70 7.77 -9.30
CA VAL A 86 18.78 9.08 -9.97
C VAL A 86 19.48 8.92 -11.32
N PHE A 87 18.84 9.36 -12.39
CA PHE A 87 19.42 9.41 -13.74
C PHE A 87 19.62 10.88 -14.14
N GLY A 88 20.82 11.23 -14.64
CA GLY A 88 21.11 12.58 -15.14
C GLY A 88 21.63 13.58 -14.09
N LEU A 89 22.67 13.20 -13.33
CA LEU A 89 23.34 14.09 -12.36
C LEU A 89 24.09 15.27 -13.01
N GLU A 90 24.29 15.25 -14.33
CA GLU A 90 24.95 16.32 -15.07
C GLU A 90 23.93 17.22 -15.79
N GLU A 91 24.12 18.52 -15.67
CA GLU A 91 23.33 19.54 -16.33
C GLU A 91 23.53 19.42 -17.85
N LEU A 92 22.54 18.88 -18.57
CA LEU A 92 22.56 18.83 -20.03
C LEU A 92 22.45 20.25 -20.60
N ARG A 93 23.60 20.88 -20.88
CA ARG A 93 23.67 22.17 -21.56
C ARG A 93 23.54 21.96 -23.06
N ALA A 94 22.33 22.14 -23.59
CA ALA A 94 22.12 22.22 -25.02
C ALA A 94 22.42 23.65 -25.50
N THR A 95 23.42 23.79 -26.38
CA THR A 95 23.65 25.04 -27.11
C THR A 95 22.96 24.94 -28.46
N ALA A 96 21.93 25.76 -28.70
CA ALA A 96 21.40 25.94 -30.04
C ALA A 96 22.47 26.67 -30.87
N LYS A 97 23.00 26.01 -31.91
CA LYS A 97 23.79 26.70 -32.95
C LYS A 97 22.83 27.47 -33.86
N PRO A 98 23.26 28.63 -34.38
CA PRO A 98 22.38 29.64 -34.97
C PRO A 98 21.55 29.15 -36.16
#